data_AF-A0A2N2H6R4-F1
#
_entry.id   AF-A0A2N2H6R4-F1
#
_cell.length_a   1.000
_cell.length_b   1.000
_cell.length_c   1.000
_cell.angle_alpha   90.00
_cell.angle_beta   90.00
_cell.angle_gamma   90.00
#
_symmetry.space_group_name_H-M   'P 1'
#
loop_
_entity.id
_entity.type
_entity.pdbx_description
1 polymer ?
#
loop_
_entity_poly.entity_id
_entity_poly.type
_entity_poly.pdbx_seq_one_letter_code
_entity_poly.pdbx_strand_id
1 'polypeptide(L)'
;MRVSTLILACVLSLAVFLDRPAQAGQLDMGVSIGSEGFRGFYMSVGEYFRVPEPEVVVIRDRGIYPDHIPVVLYLSQMARLHPDAIVNMRLGGMSWLDITVRLGFGPEIYYVPVQVVRSGPPYGKAYGYYKKHPKKEWNHIKFTDRDIVNQVNLRFLSEHHKYAPEEIMKLRSGGRDFVSINQEVKSKGKGKGNGEKREYKEKHKGKDKGGKGKGKGKD
;
A
#
# COMPACT_ATOMS: atom_id res chain seq x y z
N MET A 1 40.41 -27.70 71.33
CA MET A 1 39.30 -26.82 71.75
C MET A 1 38.30 -26.78 70.59
N ARG A 2 37.16 -27.47 70.71
CA ARG A 2 35.78 -26.89 70.76
C ARG A 2 35.48 -26.00 69.55
N VAL A 3 34.88 -26.53 68.47
CA VAL A 3 33.42 -26.60 68.19
C VAL A 3 32.79 -25.21 68.14
N SER A 4 32.22 -24.82 66.98
CA SER A 4 30.79 -24.46 66.87
C SER A 4 30.43 -23.77 65.55
N THR A 5 29.40 -24.33 64.94
CA THR A 5 28.67 -23.95 63.73
C THR A 5 27.52 -22.96 64.05
N LEU A 6 26.98 -22.32 62.99
CA LEU A 6 25.63 -21.68 62.85
C LEU A 6 25.49 -20.27 63.47
N ILE A 7 24.74 -19.29 62.95
CA ILE A 7 23.32 -19.21 62.48
C ILE A 7 23.19 -17.91 61.61
N LEU A 8 22.77 -17.94 60.34
CA LEU A 8 21.42 -17.68 59.77
C LEU A 8 20.75 -16.31 60.07
N ALA A 9 20.52 -15.50 59.01
CA ALA A 9 19.34 -14.64 58.77
C ALA A 9 19.43 -14.11 57.30
N CYS A 10 18.66 -14.58 56.30
CA CYS A 10 17.23 -14.33 56.02
C CYS A 10 16.88 -12.82 56.21
N VAL A 11 16.47 -12.04 55.20
CA VAL A 11 15.19 -12.13 54.47
C VAL A 11 15.14 -11.11 53.31
N LEU A 12 14.59 -11.58 52.18
CA LEU A 12 13.83 -10.90 51.10
C LEU A 12 14.15 -9.44 50.72
N SER A 13 14.42 -9.23 49.43
CA SER A 13 13.83 -8.10 48.68
C SER A 13 13.67 -8.43 47.20
N LEU A 14 12.48 -8.95 46.89
CA LEU A 14 11.63 -8.62 45.76
C LEU A 14 12.19 -8.74 44.33
N ALA A 15 11.91 -9.89 43.72
CA ALA A 15 11.80 -10.03 42.28
C ALA A 15 10.70 -9.09 41.74
N VAL A 16 11.09 -8.08 40.97
CA VAL A 16 10.19 -7.39 40.04
C VAL A 16 10.50 -7.94 38.65
N PHE A 17 10.04 -9.16 38.40
CA PHE A 17 9.75 -9.56 37.02
C PHE A 17 8.59 -8.68 36.59
N LEU A 18 8.89 -7.63 35.81
CA LEU A 18 7.88 -6.94 35.03
C LEU A 18 7.27 -7.98 34.10
N ASP A 19 6.10 -8.47 34.47
CA ASP A 19 5.12 -9.05 33.56
C ASP A 19 4.88 -8.03 32.44
N ARG A 20 5.71 -8.10 31.40
CA ARG A 20 5.31 -7.62 30.09
C ARG A 20 4.28 -8.63 29.62
N PRO A 21 2.98 -8.29 29.50
CA PRO A 21 2.14 -9.09 28.64
C PRO A 21 2.84 -9.07 27.27
N ALA A 22 3.28 -10.24 26.83
CA ALA A 22 3.57 -10.43 25.43
C ALA A 22 2.31 -9.97 24.72
N GLN A 23 2.37 -8.80 24.08
CA GLN A 23 1.41 -8.45 23.05
C GLN A 23 1.65 -9.48 21.96
N ALA A 24 1.02 -10.64 22.12
CA ALA A 24 0.66 -11.50 21.02
C ALA A 24 -0.18 -10.59 20.12
N GLY A 25 0.50 -9.98 19.14
CA GLY A 25 -0.17 -9.31 18.06
C GLY A 25 -1.17 -10.31 17.54
N GLN A 26 -2.44 -9.97 17.70
CA GLN A 26 -3.54 -10.72 17.13
C GLN A 26 -3.35 -10.67 15.61
N LEU A 27 -2.60 -11.64 15.09
CA LEU A 27 -2.50 -11.95 13.68
C LEU A 27 -3.82 -12.62 13.32
N ASP A 28 -4.83 -11.79 13.10
CA ASP A 28 -6.14 -12.25 12.66
C ASP A 28 -6.01 -12.80 11.23
N MET A 29 -6.39 -14.08 11.07
CA MET A 29 -6.71 -14.84 9.85
C MET A 29 -6.02 -14.42 8.53
N GLY A 30 -5.13 -15.23 7.95
CA GLY A 30 -5.39 -16.65 7.67
C GLY A 30 -5.68 -16.87 6.18
N VAL A 31 -4.77 -16.45 5.31
CA VAL A 31 -4.56 -17.07 4.00
C VAL A 31 -3.12 -17.55 4.04
N SER A 32 -2.91 -18.86 4.07
CA SER A 32 -1.56 -19.40 3.84
C SER A 32 -1.20 -19.03 2.40
N ILE A 33 -0.33 -18.03 2.24
CA ILE A 33 0.24 -17.70 0.93
C ILE A 33 1.21 -18.83 0.61
N GLY A 34 0.68 -19.88 0.00
CA GLY A 34 1.49 -20.95 -0.56
C GLY A 34 2.29 -20.45 -1.77
N SER A 35 3.15 -21.32 -2.30
CA SER A 35 3.86 -21.10 -3.57
C SER A 35 2.92 -20.69 -4.72
N GLU A 36 1.67 -21.16 -4.68
CA GLU A 36 0.63 -20.81 -5.64
C GLU A 36 0.26 -19.31 -5.62
N GLY A 37 0.21 -18.68 -4.43
CA GLY A 37 -0.09 -17.26 -4.30
C GLY A 37 0.99 -16.39 -4.95
N PHE A 38 2.25 -16.72 -4.70
CA PHE A 38 3.40 -16.05 -5.33
C PHE A 38 3.43 -16.26 -6.85
N ARG A 39 3.23 -17.49 -7.33
CA ARG A 39 3.15 -17.78 -8.76
C ARG A 39 2.04 -16.97 -9.43
N GLY A 40 0.85 -16.95 -8.82
CA GLY A 40 -0.28 -16.17 -9.31
C GLY A 40 0.01 -14.68 -9.37
N PHE A 41 0.75 -14.15 -8.39
CA PHE A 41 1.22 -12.76 -8.38
C PHE A 41 2.22 -12.47 -9.49
N TYR A 42 3.29 -13.27 -9.64
CA TYR A 42 4.29 -13.05 -10.70
C TYR A 42 3.70 -13.15 -12.10
N MET A 43 2.78 -14.08 -12.33
CA MET A 43 2.05 -14.17 -13.59
C MET A 43 1.24 -12.90 -13.86
N SER A 44 0.50 -12.39 -12.86
CA SER A 44 -0.30 -11.16 -13.00
C SER A 44 0.58 -9.93 -13.28
N VAL A 45 1.73 -9.84 -12.60
CA VAL A 45 2.74 -8.81 -12.82
C VAL A 45 3.30 -8.89 -14.25
N GLY A 46 3.70 -10.08 -14.69
CA GLY A 46 4.21 -10.32 -16.04
C GLY A 46 3.19 -9.95 -17.13
N GLU A 47 1.94 -10.35 -16.96
CA GLU A 47 0.84 -10.00 -17.88
C GLU A 47 0.62 -8.49 -17.97
N TYR A 48 0.61 -7.77 -16.84
CA TYR A 48 0.39 -6.33 -16.81
C TYR A 48 1.55 -5.55 -17.45
N PHE A 49 2.79 -5.88 -17.10
CA PHE A 49 3.98 -5.21 -17.63
C PHE A 49 4.47 -5.77 -18.97
N ARG A 50 3.81 -6.80 -19.50
CA ARG A 50 4.17 -7.52 -20.73
C ARG A 50 5.60 -8.07 -20.67
N VAL A 51 5.94 -8.69 -19.55
CA VAL A 51 7.22 -9.34 -19.27
C VAL A 51 6.95 -10.83 -19.02
N PRO A 52 7.67 -11.76 -19.66
CA PRO A 52 7.52 -13.19 -19.40
C PRO A 52 7.69 -13.53 -17.90
N GLU A 53 6.86 -14.43 -17.37
CA GLU A 53 6.95 -14.86 -15.96
C GLU A 53 8.38 -15.28 -15.53
N PRO A 54 9.17 -16.01 -16.35
CA PRO A 54 10.56 -16.33 -15.99
C PRO A 54 11.45 -15.11 -15.75
N GLU A 55 11.24 -14.00 -16.47
CA GLU A 55 12.00 -12.76 -16.25
C GLU A 55 11.58 -12.06 -14.95
N VAL A 56 10.29 -12.11 -14.59
CA VAL A 56 9.80 -11.63 -13.30
C VAL A 56 10.44 -12.43 -12.15
N VAL A 57 10.57 -13.74 -12.33
CA VAL A 57 11.25 -14.66 -11.42
C VAL A 57 12.73 -14.32 -11.28
N VAL A 58 13.43 -13.99 -12.37
CA VAL A 58 14.83 -13.56 -12.31
C VAL A 58 14.99 -12.30 -11.45
N ILE A 59 14.11 -11.29 -11.59
CA ILE A 59 14.17 -10.08 -10.75
C ILE A 59 14.06 -10.42 -9.25
N ARG A 60 13.16 -11.32 -8.88
CA ARG A 60 13.02 -11.82 -7.50
C ARG A 60 14.30 -12.52 -7.04
N ASP A 61 14.83 -13.45 -7.84
CA ASP A 61 15.98 -14.27 -7.47
C ASP A 61 17.25 -13.44 -7.28
N ARG A 62 17.30 -12.24 -7.88
CA ARG A 62 18.34 -11.22 -7.62
C ARG A 62 18.19 -10.50 -6.27
N GLY A 63 17.15 -10.78 -5.49
CA GLY A 63 16.94 -10.23 -4.15
C GLY A 63 15.94 -9.07 -4.07
N ILE A 64 15.14 -8.84 -5.11
CA ILE A 64 14.05 -7.85 -5.07
C ILE A 64 12.81 -8.48 -4.41
N TYR A 65 12.27 -7.82 -3.38
CA TYR A 65 11.05 -8.25 -2.72
C TYR A 65 9.87 -8.32 -3.70
N PRO A 66 8.92 -9.26 -3.54
CA PRO A 66 7.83 -9.47 -4.49
C PRO A 66 7.03 -8.19 -4.81
N ASP A 67 6.64 -7.43 -3.80
CA ASP A 67 5.90 -6.17 -3.95
C ASP A 67 6.74 -5.01 -4.51
N HIS A 68 8.06 -5.15 -4.55
CA HIS A 68 8.96 -4.19 -5.19
C HIS A 68 9.14 -4.48 -6.70
N ILE A 69 8.85 -5.70 -7.18
CA ILE A 69 9.01 -6.05 -8.61
C ILE A 69 8.15 -5.16 -9.53
N PRO A 70 6.88 -4.84 -9.20
CA PRO A 70 6.11 -3.86 -9.98
C PRO A 70 6.80 -2.50 -10.10
N VAL A 71 7.54 -2.05 -9.09
CA VAL A 71 8.28 -0.76 -9.13
C VAL A 71 9.43 -0.84 -10.13
N VAL A 72 10.17 -1.95 -10.12
CA VAL A 72 11.25 -2.22 -11.09
C VAL A 72 10.72 -2.14 -12.51
N LEU A 73 9.63 -2.86 -12.79
CA LEU A 73 9.04 -2.94 -14.13
C LEU A 73 8.39 -1.63 -14.56
N TYR A 74 7.74 -0.91 -13.64
CA TYR A 74 7.16 0.40 -13.90
C TYR A 74 8.23 1.41 -14.32
N LEU A 75 9.34 1.50 -13.57
CA LEU A 75 10.44 2.41 -13.91
C LEU A 75 11.17 1.98 -15.19
N SER A 76 11.35 0.67 -15.41
CA SER A 76 11.90 0.12 -16.64
C SER A 76 11.10 0.55 -17.87
N GLN A 77 9.76 0.44 -17.83
CA GLN A 77 8.90 0.89 -18.92
C GLN A 77 8.93 2.41 -19.11
N MET A 78 8.87 3.18 -18.01
CA MET A 78 8.92 4.65 -18.06
C MET A 78 10.22 5.15 -18.68
N ALA A 79 11.36 4.58 -18.29
CA ALA A 79 12.69 4.96 -18.77
C ALA A 79 13.09 4.26 -20.07
N ARG A 80 12.33 3.26 -20.54
CA ARG A 80 12.69 2.36 -21.65
C ARG A 80 14.05 1.69 -21.46
N LEU A 81 14.35 1.28 -20.23
CA LEU A 81 15.58 0.57 -19.86
C LEU A 81 15.27 -0.89 -19.55
N HIS A 82 16.25 -1.78 -19.75
CA HIS A 82 16.14 -3.17 -19.28
C HIS A 82 15.97 -3.21 -17.75
N PRO A 83 15.12 -4.10 -17.19
CA PRO A 83 14.89 -4.19 -15.74
C PRO A 83 16.17 -4.30 -14.91
N ASP A 84 17.21 -4.95 -15.42
CA ASP A 84 18.49 -5.11 -14.71
C ASP A 84 19.16 -3.78 -14.34
N ALA A 85 19.00 -2.74 -15.17
CA ALA A 85 19.54 -1.41 -14.83
C ALA A 85 18.87 -0.87 -13.55
N ILE A 86 17.56 -1.07 -13.42
CA ILE A 86 16.78 -0.64 -12.26
C ILE A 86 17.13 -1.49 -11.03
N VAL A 87 17.25 -2.81 -11.20
CA VAL A 87 17.67 -3.74 -10.14
C VAL A 87 19.07 -3.38 -9.64
N ASN A 88 20.02 -3.10 -10.53
CA ASN A 88 21.39 -2.71 -10.15
C ASN A 88 21.40 -1.43 -9.31
N MET A 89 20.63 -0.41 -9.71
CA MET A 89 20.53 0.82 -8.91
C MET A 89 19.92 0.54 -7.53
N ARG A 90 18.89 -0.32 -7.47
CA ARG A 90 18.25 -0.68 -6.20
C ARG A 90 19.19 -1.42 -5.26
N LEU A 91 19.86 -2.45 -5.77
CA LEU A 91 20.80 -3.27 -4.98
C LEU A 91 22.08 -2.50 -4.65
N GLY A 92 22.42 -1.47 -5.43
CA GLY A 92 23.47 -0.50 -5.11
C GLY A 92 23.11 0.49 -3.99
N GLY A 93 21.91 0.38 -3.38
CA GLY A 93 21.52 1.14 -2.19
C GLY A 93 20.67 2.37 -2.45
N MET A 94 20.27 2.65 -3.70
CA MET A 94 19.40 3.80 -3.99
C MET A 94 17.96 3.57 -3.51
N SER A 95 17.34 4.60 -2.93
CA SER A 95 15.90 4.59 -2.69
C SER A 95 15.14 4.60 -4.03
N TRP A 96 13.88 4.16 -4.03
CA TRP A 96 13.06 4.24 -5.24
C TRP A 96 12.91 5.68 -5.74
N LEU A 97 12.85 6.65 -4.81
CA LEU A 97 12.79 8.06 -5.17
C LEU A 97 14.09 8.54 -5.82
N ASP A 98 15.25 8.15 -5.28
CA ASP A 98 16.56 8.51 -5.88
C ASP A 98 16.71 7.91 -7.28
N ILE A 99 16.27 6.67 -7.49
CA ILE A 99 16.24 6.04 -8.82
C ILE A 99 15.32 6.84 -9.75
N THR A 100 14.14 7.23 -9.29
CA THR A 100 13.17 8.03 -10.07
C THR A 100 13.81 9.33 -10.56
N VAL A 101 14.44 10.07 -9.65
CA VAL A 101 15.12 11.35 -9.94
C VAL A 101 16.32 11.13 -10.86
N ARG A 102 17.13 10.08 -10.63
CA ARG A 102 18.27 9.73 -11.48
C ARG A 102 17.85 9.42 -12.92
N LEU A 103 16.65 8.88 -13.11
CA LEU A 103 16.06 8.62 -14.43
C LEU A 103 15.40 9.86 -15.06
N GLY A 104 15.45 11.02 -14.39
CA GLY A 104 14.89 12.28 -14.89
C GLY A 104 13.39 12.45 -14.64
N PHE A 105 12.79 11.65 -13.77
CA PHE A 105 11.37 11.74 -13.43
C PHE A 105 11.14 12.36 -12.05
N GLY A 106 9.99 13.02 -11.88
CA GLY A 106 9.50 13.46 -10.59
C GLY A 106 8.54 12.44 -9.94
N PRO A 107 8.27 12.55 -8.63
CA PRO A 107 7.38 11.65 -7.89
C PRO A 107 5.91 11.68 -8.38
N GLU A 108 5.50 12.69 -9.15
CA GLU A 108 4.16 12.81 -9.71
C GLU A 108 3.76 11.64 -10.62
N ILE A 109 4.73 10.89 -11.18
CA ILE A 109 4.46 9.70 -12.01
C ILE A 109 3.67 8.63 -11.22
N TYR A 110 3.84 8.60 -9.89
CA TYR A 110 3.20 7.63 -9.00
C TYR A 110 1.75 7.98 -8.64
N TYR A 111 1.18 9.05 -9.19
CA TYR A 111 -0.21 9.40 -8.90
C TYR A 111 -1.22 8.42 -9.53
N VAL A 112 -2.08 7.85 -8.70
CA VAL A 112 -3.24 7.06 -9.13
C VAL A 112 -4.52 7.85 -8.79
N PRO A 113 -5.40 8.16 -9.76
CA PRO A 113 -6.65 8.84 -9.47
C PRO A 113 -7.56 8.01 -8.54
N VAL A 114 -8.14 8.65 -7.53
CA VAL A 114 -9.14 8.05 -6.62
C VAL A 114 -10.27 9.05 -6.39
N GLN A 115 -11.50 8.57 -6.30
CA GLN A 115 -12.69 9.37 -6.04
C GLN A 115 -12.81 9.74 -4.56
N VAL A 116 -12.50 8.79 -3.68
CA VAL A 116 -12.63 8.97 -2.22
C VAL A 116 -11.31 8.68 -1.55
N VAL A 117 -10.66 9.75 -1.08
CA VAL A 117 -9.46 9.63 -0.25
C VAL A 117 -9.87 9.25 1.16
N ARG A 118 -9.51 8.04 1.59
CA ARG A 118 -9.57 7.68 3.01
C ARG A 118 -8.42 8.34 3.75
N SER A 119 -8.73 8.91 4.92
CA SER A 119 -7.71 9.44 5.82
C SER A 119 -6.94 8.28 6.46
N GLY A 120 -5.63 8.43 6.59
CA GLY A 120 -4.77 7.48 7.31
C GLY A 120 -3.80 6.67 6.42
N PRO A 121 -2.82 5.98 7.04
CA PRO A 121 -1.83 5.19 6.32
C PRO A 121 -2.42 4.00 5.52
N PRO A 122 -1.70 3.51 4.48
CA PRO A 122 -0.44 4.07 3.97
C PRO A 122 -0.64 5.26 3.02
N TYR A 123 -1.85 5.49 2.51
CA TYR A 123 -2.09 6.45 1.41
C TYR A 123 -2.36 7.89 1.85
N GLY A 124 -2.78 8.11 3.09
CA GLY A 124 -3.27 9.40 3.56
C GLY A 124 -2.26 10.54 3.45
N LYS A 125 -0.95 10.26 3.61
CA LYS A 125 0.11 11.26 3.40
C LYS A 125 0.18 11.70 1.93
N ALA A 126 0.21 10.74 1.01
CA ALA A 126 0.30 10.98 -0.43
C ALA A 126 -0.91 11.80 -0.94
N TYR A 127 -2.11 11.28 -0.69
CA TYR A 127 -3.33 11.94 -1.17
C TYR A 127 -3.68 13.21 -0.40
N GLY A 128 -3.29 13.30 0.87
CA GLY A 128 -3.36 14.54 1.63
C GLY A 128 -2.49 15.64 1.01
N TYR A 129 -1.30 15.29 0.51
CA TYR A 129 -0.44 16.22 -0.22
C TYR A 129 -1.07 16.63 -1.55
N TYR A 130 -1.51 15.67 -2.37
CA TYR A 130 -2.12 15.93 -3.68
C TYR A 130 -3.37 16.82 -3.58
N LYS A 131 -4.17 16.67 -2.51
CA LYS A 131 -5.35 17.50 -2.27
C LYS A 131 -5.01 18.95 -1.91
N LYS A 132 -3.87 19.18 -1.23
CA LYS A 132 -3.47 20.49 -0.72
C LYS A 132 -2.66 21.32 -1.70
N HIS A 133 -2.00 20.67 -2.67
CA HIS A 133 -1.07 21.32 -3.58
C HIS A 133 -1.54 21.19 -5.03
N PRO A 134 -1.39 22.23 -5.86
CA PRO A 134 -1.66 22.13 -7.29
C PRO A 134 -0.69 21.13 -7.96
N LYS A 135 -1.11 20.54 -9.08
CA LYS A 135 -0.35 19.48 -9.78
C LYS A 135 1.11 19.85 -10.10
N LYS A 136 1.37 21.13 -10.40
CA LYS A 136 2.72 21.66 -10.68
C LYS A 136 3.70 21.58 -9.49
N GLU A 137 3.20 21.36 -8.27
CA GLU A 137 3.99 21.23 -7.04
C GLU A 137 4.09 19.78 -6.54
N TRP A 138 3.53 18.83 -7.30
CA TRP A 138 3.55 17.41 -6.91
C TRP A 138 4.94 16.80 -6.98
N ASN A 139 5.83 17.37 -7.78
CA ASN A 139 7.24 17.01 -7.86
C ASN A 139 8.01 17.22 -6.55
N HIS A 140 7.49 18.03 -5.61
CA HIS A 140 8.13 18.30 -4.31
C HIS A 140 7.73 17.30 -3.21
N ILE A 141 6.81 16.37 -3.48
CA ILE A 141 6.40 15.39 -2.47
C ILE A 141 7.57 14.45 -2.12
N LYS A 142 7.85 14.31 -0.82
CA LYS A 142 8.88 13.40 -0.32
C LYS A 142 8.29 12.02 -0.04
N PHE A 143 8.37 11.15 -1.04
CA PHE A 143 7.99 9.75 -0.91
C PHE A 143 9.06 8.90 -0.24
N THR A 144 8.60 7.99 0.63
CA THR A 144 9.39 6.86 1.09
C THR A 144 9.29 5.72 0.08
N ASP A 145 10.19 4.74 0.15
CA ASP A 145 10.10 3.51 -0.65
C ASP A 145 8.74 2.84 -0.49
N ARG A 146 8.24 2.78 0.75
CA ARG A 146 6.93 2.21 1.06
C ARG A 146 5.80 2.97 0.38
N ASP A 147 5.88 4.30 0.29
CA ASP A 147 4.86 5.09 -0.41
C ASP A 147 4.85 4.75 -1.91
N ILE A 148 6.03 4.66 -2.55
CA ILE A 148 6.16 4.32 -3.97
C ILE A 148 5.65 2.90 -4.23
N VAL A 149 6.07 1.92 -3.42
CA VAL A 149 5.61 0.53 -3.52
C VAL A 149 4.08 0.46 -3.43
N ASN A 150 3.48 1.18 -2.48
CA ASN A 150 2.01 1.19 -2.37
C ASN A 150 1.34 1.82 -3.59
N GLN A 151 1.86 2.94 -4.11
CA GLN A 151 1.28 3.61 -5.28
C GLN A 151 1.37 2.77 -6.55
N VAL A 152 2.53 2.14 -6.80
CA VAL A 152 2.73 1.32 -8.01
C VAL A 152 1.88 0.04 -7.93
N ASN A 153 1.82 -0.62 -6.77
CA ASN A 153 0.96 -1.80 -6.61
C ASN A 153 -0.53 -1.44 -6.68
N LEU A 154 -0.94 -0.28 -6.16
CA LEU A 154 -2.31 0.22 -6.32
C LEU A 154 -2.66 0.37 -7.80
N ARG A 155 -1.77 0.99 -8.58
CA ARG A 155 -1.91 1.12 -10.04
C ARG A 155 -2.06 -0.25 -10.71
N PHE A 156 -1.07 -1.11 -10.51
CA PHE A 156 -1.00 -2.44 -11.11
C PHE A 156 -2.28 -3.23 -10.82
N LEU A 157 -2.65 -3.39 -9.55
CA LEU A 157 -3.80 -4.20 -9.16
C LEU A 157 -5.12 -3.62 -9.69
N SER A 158 -5.26 -2.29 -9.67
CA SER A 158 -6.49 -1.65 -10.14
C SER A 158 -6.64 -1.79 -11.65
N GLU A 159 -5.58 -1.50 -12.41
CA GLU A 159 -5.61 -1.50 -13.86
C GLU A 159 -5.66 -2.91 -14.46
N HIS A 160 -4.91 -3.86 -13.88
CA HIS A 160 -4.86 -5.24 -14.35
C HIS A 160 -6.17 -5.99 -14.07
N HIS A 161 -6.70 -5.89 -12.84
CA HIS A 161 -7.92 -6.61 -12.44
C HIS A 161 -9.22 -5.82 -12.65
N LYS A 162 -9.13 -4.60 -13.20
CA LYS A 162 -10.27 -3.66 -13.31
C LYS A 162 -11.01 -3.46 -11.99
N TYR A 163 -10.25 -3.46 -10.90
CA TYR A 163 -10.77 -3.36 -9.54
C TYR A 163 -10.62 -1.93 -9.03
N ALA A 164 -11.61 -1.42 -8.31
CA ALA A 164 -11.59 -0.03 -7.85
C ALA A 164 -10.39 0.23 -6.92
N PRO A 165 -9.61 1.31 -7.14
CA PRO A 165 -8.42 1.57 -6.34
C PRO A 165 -8.76 1.77 -4.86
N GLU A 166 -9.91 2.34 -4.52
CA GLU A 166 -10.36 2.55 -3.15
C GLU A 166 -10.57 1.24 -2.38
N GLU A 167 -11.00 0.18 -3.08
CA GLU A 167 -11.17 -1.13 -2.47
C GLU A 167 -9.82 -1.81 -2.25
N ILE A 168 -8.85 -1.67 -3.16
CA ILE A 168 -7.47 -2.11 -2.94
C ILE A 168 -6.85 -1.34 -1.76
N MET A 169 -7.09 -0.03 -1.68
CA MET A 169 -6.63 0.81 -0.56
C MET A 169 -7.21 0.31 0.77
N LYS A 170 -8.50 -0.04 0.80
CA LYS A 170 -9.15 -0.62 1.99
C LYS A 170 -8.47 -1.90 2.44
N LEU A 171 -8.24 -2.84 1.52
CA LEU A 171 -7.57 -4.11 1.84
C LEU A 171 -6.16 -3.86 2.38
N ARG A 172 -5.40 -2.97 1.72
CA ARG A 172 -4.03 -2.66 2.11
C ARG A 172 -3.94 -1.92 3.46
N SER A 173 -4.83 -0.96 3.72
CA SER A 173 -4.93 -0.29 5.02
C SER A 173 -5.35 -1.24 6.15
N GLY A 174 -6.01 -2.35 5.83
CA GLY A 174 -6.29 -3.44 6.76
C GLY A 174 -5.10 -4.36 7.09
N GLY A 175 -3.89 -4.04 6.60
CA GLY A 175 -2.66 -4.79 6.92
C GLY A 175 -2.30 -5.89 5.93
N ARG A 176 -3.14 -6.15 4.91
CA ARG A 176 -2.91 -7.18 3.89
C ARG A 176 -1.72 -6.86 3.00
N ASP A 177 -0.92 -7.85 2.63
CA ASP A 177 0.13 -7.72 1.62
C ASP A 177 -0.43 -7.81 0.18
N PHE A 178 0.37 -7.39 -0.80
CA PHE A 178 -0.07 -7.32 -2.20
C PHE A 178 -0.23 -8.67 -2.89
N VAL A 179 0.44 -9.72 -2.43
CA VAL A 179 0.28 -11.09 -2.96
C VAL A 179 -1.09 -11.62 -2.57
N SER A 180 -1.44 -11.49 -1.28
CA SER A 180 -2.77 -11.82 -0.76
C SER A 180 -3.87 -10.99 -1.41
N ILE A 181 -3.63 -9.69 -1.65
CA ILE A 181 -4.62 -8.82 -2.32
C ILE A 181 -4.83 -9.28 -3.76
N ASN A 182 -3.76 -9.57 -4.50
CA ASN A 182 -3.82 -10.07 -5.88
C ASN A 182 -4.68 -11.35 -5.98
N GLN A 183 -4.46 -12.29 -5.07
CA GLN A 183 -5.23 -13.55 -5.04
C GLN A 183 -6.73 -13.30 -4.84
N GLU A 184 -7.10 -12.40 -3.92
CA GLU A 184 -8.50 -12.06 -3.67
C GLU A 184 -9.16 -11.30 -4.83
N VAL A 185 -8.48 -10.30 -5.39
CA VAL A 185 -9.08 -9.53 -6.50
C VAL A 185 -9.23 -10.40 -7.74
N LYS A 186 -8.29 -11.32 -7.98
CA LYS A 186 -8.37 -12.32 -9.06
C LYS A 186 -9.54 -13.28 -8.87
N SER A 187 -9.77 -13.78 -7.66
CA SER A 187 -10.89 -14.68 -7.39
C SER A 187 -12.25 -13.99 -7.53
N LYS A 188 -12.35 -12.74 -7.05
CA LYS A 188 -13.56 -11.91 -7.18
C LYS A 188 -13.83 -11.48 -8.62
N GLY A 189 -12.79 -11.18 -9.40
CA GLY A 189 -12.90 -10.85 -10.82
C GLY A 189 -13.39 -12.02 -11.68
N LYS A 190 -13.00 -13.26 -11.35
CA LYS A 190 -13.47 -14.47 -12.04
C LYS A 190 -14.91 -14.88 -11.69
N GLY A 191 -15.47 -14.37 -10.59
CA GLY A 191 -16.82 -14.71 -10.11
C GLY A 191 -17.92 -13.70 -10.45
N LYS A 192 -17.60 -12.56 -11.09
CA LYS A 192 -18.59 -11.51 -11.42
C LYS A 192 -18.47 -11.04 -12.86
N GLY A 193 -18.90 -11.90 -13.78
CA GLY A 193 -19.39 -11.50 -15.10
C GLY A 193 -20.77 -10.84 -15.06
N ASN A 194 -21.03 -9.93 -14.10
CA ASN A 194 -22.20 -9.05 -14.12
C ASN A 194 -21.77 -7.66 -13.66
N GLY A 195 -21.55 -6.80 -14.65
CA GLY A 195 -21.29 -5.39 -14.45
C GLY A 195 -22.51 -4.69 -13.90
N GLU A 196 -22.56 -4.51 -12.58
CA GLU A 196 -23.25 -3.34 -12.04
C GLU A 196 -22.33 -2.13 -12.24
N LYS A 197 -22.50 -1.47 -13.38
CA LYS A 197 -22.17 -0.05 -13.51
C LYS A 197 -22.96 0.67 -12.41
N ARG A 198 -22.32 0.95 -11.28
CA ARG A 198 -22.84 1.91 -10.29
C ARG A 198 -22.71 3.30 -10.88
N GLU A 199 -23.74 3.69 -11.61
CA GLU A 199 -23.97 5.06 -12.05
C GLU A 199 -24.12 5.95 -10.81
N TYR A 200 -23.15 6.85 -10.63
CA TYR A 200 -23.07 7.74 -9.47
C TYR A 200 -24.07 8.90 -9.67
N LYS A 201 -25.21 8.86 -8.99
CA LYS A 201 -26.12 10.01 -8.92
C LYS A 201 -25.47 11.14 -8.10
N GLU A 202 -25.06 12.20 -8.78
CA GLU A 202 -24.71 13.49 -8.17
C GLU A 202 -25.93 14.06 -7.43
N LYS A 203 -25.90 14.09 -6.09
CA LYS A 203 -26.78 14.94 -5.30
C LYS A 203 -26.16 16.35 -5.24
N HIS A 204 -26.58 17.22 -6.15
CA HIS A 204 -26.42 18.66 -5.97
C HIS A 204 -27.21 19.10 -4.72
N LYS A 205 -26.49 19.36 -3.63
CA LYS A 205 -27.02 19.97 -2.42
C LYS A 205 -27.05 21.49 -2.63
N GLY A 206 -28.13 22.01 -3.22
CA GLY A 206 -28.44 23.43 -3.24
C GLY A 206 -28.66 23.91 -1.81
N LYS A 207 -27.78 24.80 -1.34
CA LYS A 207 -27.90 25.49 -0.05
C LYS A 207 -28.78 26.72 -0.24
N ASP A 208 -29.87 26.77 0.52
CA ASP A 208 -30.66 27.96 0.77
C ASP A 208 -29.81 29.16 1.21
N LYS A 209 -30.14 30.33 0.68
CA LYS A 209 -29.94 31.63 1.35
C LYS A 209 -31.08 32.59 1.01
N GLY A 210 -31.89 32.89 2.03
CA GLY A 210 -32.13 34.28 2.43
C GLY A 210 -33.34 35.01 1.86
N GLY A 211 -34.50 34.78 2.49
CA GLY A 211 -35.44 35.76 3.06
C GLY A 211 -35.75 37.13 2.40
N LYS A 212 -37.05 37.42 2.27
CA LYS A 212 -37.72 38.56 2.94
C LYS A 212 -39.23 38.51 2.70
N GLY A 213 -40.00 38.64 3.78
CA GLY A 213 -41.46 38.58 3.77
C GLY A 213 -42.17 39.89 3.41
N LYS A 214 -43.49 39.73 3.27
CA LYS A 214 -44.64 40.64 3.48
C LYS A 214 -45.82 39.88 2.84
N GLY A 215 -46.94 39.53 3.46
CA GLY A 215 -47.67 40.13 4.56
C GLY A 215 -49.04 40.59 4.03
N LYS A 216 -50.12 40.10 4.67
CA LYS A 216 -51.57 40.33 4.45
C LYS A 216 -52.20 39.46 3.35
N GLY A 217 -53.34 38.81 3.53
CA GLY A 217 -54.41 38.92 4.53
C GLY A 217 -55.69 38.52 3.79
N LYS A 218 -56.51 37.66 4.40
CA LYS A 218 -57.71 37.06 3.82
C LYS A 218 -58.81 38.09 3.50
N ASP A 219 -59.72 37.62 2.66
CA ASP A 219 -61.07 38.11 2.30
C ASP A 219 -61.15 39.17 1.19
#